data_AF-A0A166J7F7-F1
#
_entry.id   AF-A0A166J7F7-F1
#
_cell.length_a   1.000
_cell.length_b   1.000
_cell.length_c   1.000
_cell.angle_alpha   90.00
_cell.angle_beta   90.00
_cell.angle_gamma   90.00
#
_symmetry.space_group_name_H-M   'P 1'
#
loop_
_entity.id
_entity.type
_entity.pdbx_description
1 polymer ?
#
loop_
_entity_poly.entity_id
_entity_poly.type
_entity_poly.pdbx_seq_one_letter_code
_entity_poly.pdbx_strand_id
1 'polypeptide(L)'
;MKKSVLMLSMAIMANASASDLVVSDPKTLLPNENVQSFSMADLNGDGVQELVFVTANGELKYSQLISLGNGFLDSSDYDQIRREQGKSYKMNISLNGDNYKNTVVKANSGYLSLLDGINTRCKARMALQNGTIVADSSSGKITLTYVSRNHIAGKVKCNSGKFKQLDEVSFTATW
;
A
#
# COMPACT_ATOMS: atom_id res chain seq x y z
N MET A 1 12.45 -58.03 30.42
CA MET A 1 13.20 -57.29 29.39
C MET A 1 12.67 -55.85 29.36
N LYS A 2 13.51 -54.88 29.71
CA LYS A 2 13.20 -53.43 29.71
C LYS A 2 13.10 -52.91 28.28
N LYS A 3 12.15 -52.03 27.99
CA LYS A 3 12.27 -50.99 26.96
C LYS A 3 11.53 -49.73 27.40
N SER A 4 12.20 -48.90 28.20
CA SER A 4 11.84 -47.49 28.37
C SER A 4 12.31 -46.73 27.14
N VAL A 5 11.40 -46.07 26.44
CA VAL A 5 11.73 -45.12 25.36
C VAL A 5 11.76 -43.74 25.98
N LEU A 6 12.96 -43.20 26.16
CA LEU A 6 13.17 -41.79 26.51
C LEU A 6 12.93 -40.96 25.24
N MET A 7 11.85 -40.18 25.18
CA MET A 7 11.70 -39.15 24.16
C MET A 7 12.54 -37.94 24.57
N LEU A 8 13.62 -37.71 23.83
CA LEU A 8 14.52 -36.57 23.98
C LEU A 8 13.87 -35.34 23.35
N SER A 9 13.44 -34.36 24.16
CA SER A 9 12.91 -33.09 23.67
C SER A 9 14.05 -32.25 23.07
N MET A 10 14.06 -32.08 21.75
CA MET A 10 14.90 -31.07 21.10
C MET A 10 14.24 -29.69 21.26
N ALA A 11 14.71 -28.91 22.23
CA ALA A 11 14.41 -27.49 22.29
C ALA A 11 15.18 -26.79 21.15
N ILE A 12 14.47 -26.37 20.11
CA ILE A 12 15.02 -25.50 19.08
C ILE A 12 15.14 -24.10 19.72
N MET A 13 16.35 -23.72 20.12
CA MET A 13 16.62 -22.31 20.45
C MET A 13 16.67 -21.54 19.14
N ALA A 14 15.52 -20.96 18.77
CA ALA A 14 15.48 -19.93 17.73
C ALA A 14 16.24 -18.71 18.26
N ASN A 15 17.46 -18.50 17.77
CA ASN A 15 18.16 -17.23 17.92
C ASN A 15 17.40 -16.19 17.09
N ALA A 16 16.41 -15.54 17.69
CA ALA A 16 15.82 -14.33 17.14
C ALA A 16 16.83 -13.20 17.32
N SER A 17 17.71 -13.02 16.34
CA SER A 17 18.48 -11.77 16.23
C SER A 17 17.51 -10.68 15.80
N ALA A 18 17.09 -9.85 16.75
CA ALA A 18 16.41 -8.61 16.41
C ALA A 18 17.42 -7.74 15.64
N SER A 19 17.09 -7.36 14.41
CA SER A 19 17.87 -6.35 13.69
C SER A 19 17.85 -5.07 14.52
N ASP A 20 18.99 -4.38 14.62
CA ASP A 20 19.04 -3.05 15.22
C ASP A 20 17.99 -2.16 14.52
N LEU A 21 17.21 -1.44 15.32
CA LEU A 21 16.25 -0.46 14.83
C LEU A 21 17.03 0.72 14.25
N VAL A 22 17.18 0.74 12.93
CA VAL A 22 17.74 1.90 12.22
C VAL A 22 16.64 2.95 12.09
N VAL A 23 16.69 3.98 12.93
CA VAL A 23 15.80 5.14 12.86
C VAL A 23 16.41 6.16 11.89
N SER A 24 15.63 6.63 10.91
CA SER A 24 16.06 7.71 10.01
C SER A 24 16.16 9.05 10.76
N ASP A 25 16.79 10.04 10.15
CA ASP A 25 16.80 11.39 10.69
C ASP A 25 15.38 11.90 10.98
N PRO A 26 15.14 12.52 12.14
CA PRO A 26 13.82 13.03 12.49
C PRO A 26 13.40 14.13 11.51
N LYS A 27 12.16 14.04 11.00
CA LYS A 27 11.55 15.03 10.12
C LYS A 27 10.50 15.84 10.87
N THR A 28 10.62 17.17 10.83
CA THR A 28 9.57 18.06 11.33
C THR A 28 8.36 18.02 10.39
N LEU A 29 7.21 17.58 10.89
CA LEU A 29 5.98 17.46 10.09
C LEU A 29 5.16 18.75 10.05
N LEU A 30 5.08 19.46 11.17
CA LEU A 30 4.25 20.65 11.35
C LEU A 30 5.10 21.81 11.91
N PRO A 31 5.97 22.42 11.09
CA PRO A 31 6.79 23.53 11.56
C PRO A 31 5.90 24.71 11.98
N ASN A 32 6.21 25.29 13.14
CA ASN A 32 5.49 26.43 13.74
C ASN A 32 4.08 26.13 14.28
N GLU A 33 3.68 24.86 14.34
CA GLU A 33 2.42 24.46 14.98
C GLU A 33 2.64 24.12 16.46
N ASN A 34 1.72 24.55 17.33
CA ASN A 34 1.69 24.14 18.73
C ASN A 34 0.79 22.91 18.86
N VAL A 35 1.37 21.71 18.79
CA VAL A 35 0.64 20.43 18.92
C VAL A 35 0.34 20.13 20.39
N GLN A 36 -0.93 19.95 20.72
CA GLN A 36 -1.42 19.57 22.06
C GLN A 36 -1.55 18.05 22.21
N SER A 37 -2.01 17.37 21.17
CA SER A 37 -2.16 15.91 21.17
C SER A 37 -2.03 15.36 19.76
N PHE A 38 -1.72 14.07 19.67
CA PHE A 38 -1.72 13.34 18.40
C PHE A 38 -2.31 11.94 18.58
N SER A 39 -2.82 11.37 17.49
CA SER A 39 -3.34 10.01 17.43
C SER A 39 -3.04 9.39 16.07
N MET A 40 -3.03 8.06 15.99
CA MET A 40 -2.93 7.35 14.72
C MET A 40 -4.31 6.84 14.32
N ALA A 41 -4.77 7.18 13.12
CA ALA A 41 -6.06 6.76 12.60
C ALA A 41 -5.97 6.57 11.08
N ASP A 42 -6.54 5.48 10.57
CA ASP A 42 -6.75 5.28 9.14
C ASP A 42 -7.96 6.14 8.73
N LEU A 43 -7.69 7.33 8.18
CA LEU A 43 -8.73 8.31 7.86
C LEU A 43 -9.38 8.05 6.50
N ASN A 44 -8.70 7.33 5.61
CA ASN A 44 -9.14 7.12 4.23
C ASN A 44 -9.54 5.65 3.93
N GLY A 45 -9.42 4.77 4.92
CA GLY A 45 -9.83 3.36 4.86
C GLY A 45 -8.88 2.48 4.06
N ASP A 46 -7.59 2.82 3.95
CA ASP A 46 -6.61 2.10 3.14
C ASP A 46 -5.77 1.07 3.93
N GLY A 47 -5.94 1.02 5.25
CA GLY A 47 -5.19 0.15 6.16
C GLY A 47 -3.83 0.71 6.57
N VAL A 48 -3.48 1.93 6.16
CA VAL A 48 -2.34 2.72 6.63
C VAL A 48 -2.89 3.78 7.59
N GLN A 49 -2.24 3.93 8.75
CA GLN A 49 -2.66 4.96 9.69
C GLN A 49 -2.04 6.31 9.31
N GLU A 50 -2.84 7.37 9.35
CA GLU A 50 -2.37 8.76 9.38
C GLU A 50 -2.08 9.17 10.82
N LEU A 51 -1.07 10.04 10.98
CA LEU A 51 -0.85 10.78 12.22
C LEU A 51 -1.75 12.01 12.20
N VAL A 52 -2.70 12.07 13.12
CA VAL A 52 -3.64 13.18 13.32
C VAL A 52 -3.16 14.00 14.51
N PHE A 53 -3.21 15.32 14.40
CA PHE A 53 -2.77 16.28 15.40
C PHE A 53 -3.93 17.19 15.79
N VAL A 54 -4.01 17.50 17.09
CA VAL A 54 -4.82 18.62 17.60
C VAL A 54 -3.85 19.73 18.00
N THR A 55 -4.00 20.90 17.41
CA THR A 55 -3.19 22.09 17.74
C THR A 55 -3.79 22.87 18.91
N ALA A 56 -3.04 23.81 19.47
CA ALA A 56 -3.45 24.61 20.64
C ALA A 56 -4.67 25.52 20.38
N ASN A 57 -4.94 25.87 19.12
CA ASN A 57 -6.15 26.57 18.70
C ASN A 57 -7.33 25.61 18.38
N GLY A 58 -7.16 24.31 18.59
CA GLY A 58 -8.20 23.29 18.36
C GLY A 58 -8.37 22.86 16.91
N GLU A 59 -7.43 23.19 16.01
CA GLU A 59 -7.45 22.71 14.63
C GLU A 59 -7.03 21.23 14.57
N LEU A 60 -7.69 20.48 13.68
CA LEU A 60 -7.26 19.15 13.29
C LEU A 60 -6.34 19.24 12.08
N LYS A 61 -5.12 18.72 12.22
CA LYS A 61 -4.15 18.55 11.13
C LYS A 61 -3.79 17.08 11.01
N TYR A 62 -3.29 16.64 9.87
CA TYR A 62 -2.87 15.25 9.67
C TYR A 62 -1.65 15.15 8.77
N SER A 63 -0.90 14.07 8.91
CA SER A 63 0.24 13.70 8.07
C SER A 63 0.31 12.17 7.96
N GLN A 64 0.57 11.62 6.78
CA GLN A 64 0.75 10.17 6.65
C GLN A 64 2.03 9.72 7.38
N LEU A 65 1.94 8.65 8.18
CA LEU A 65 3.06 8.11 8.97
C LEU A 65 4.24 7.60 8.15
N ILE A 66 4.05 7.37 6.85
CA ILE A 66 5.05 6.72 6.01
C ILE A 66 6.08 7.67 5.39
N SER A 67 6.13 8.96 5.73
CA SER A 67 7.10 9.92 5.12
C SER A 67 6.98 10.01 3.59
N LEU A 68 5.89 9.48 3.04
CA LEU A 68 5.73 9.22 1.63
C LEU A 68 4.83 10.30 0.98
N GLY A 69 3.76 10.80 1.61
CA GLY A 69 2.86 11.77 0.94
C GLY A 69 2.02 12.69 1.85
N ASN A 70 1.10 13.45 1.22
CA ASN A 70 0.28 14.53 1.80
C ASN A 70 -0.92 14.05 2.63
N GLY A 71 -0.98 12.78 3.03
CA GLY A 71 -2.14 12.21 3.75
C GLY A 71 -3.28 11.77 2.83
N PHE A 72 -3.68 12.65 1.91
CA PHE A 72 -4.64 12.36 0.87
C PHE A 72 -4.05 12.71 -0.49
N LEU A 73 -4.38 11.93 -1.50
CA LEU A 73 -4.00 12.24 -2.87
C LEU A 73 -4.76 13.48 -3.35
N ASP A 74 -4.06 14.37 -4.03
CA ASP A 74 -4.65 15.56 -4.64
C ASP A 74 -4.58 15.53 -6.17
N SER A 75 -4.96 16.65 -6.81
CA SER A 75 -4.92 16.78 -8.26
C SER A 75 -3.52 16.62 -8.84
N SER A 76 -2.47 17.00 -8.11
CA SER A 76 -1.08 16.89 -8.54
C SER A 76 -0.61 15.43 -8.55
N ASP A 77 -0.97 14.65 -7.52
CA ASP A 77 -0.70 13.21 -7.45
C ASP A 77 -1.43 12.46 -8.57
N TYR A 78 -2.71 12.79 -8.75
CA TYR A 78 -3.52 12.25 -9.84
C TYR A 78 -2.89 12.55 -11.20
N ASP A 79 -2.49 13.80 -11.43
CA ASP A 79 -1.86 14.20 -12.67
C ASP A 79 -0.51 13.54 -12.92
N GLN A 80 0.27 13.29 -11.86
CA GLN A 80 1.53 12.57 -11.95
C GLN A 80 1.30 11.17 -12.52
N ILE A 81 0.45 10.36 -11.89
CA ILE A 81 0.22 8.99 -12.35
C ILE A 81 -0.59 8.92 -13.66
N ARG A 82 -1.50 9.89 -13.89
CA ARG A 82 -2.27 9.98 -15.14
C ARG A 82 -1.40 10.17 -16.36
N ARG A 83 -0.31 10.94 -16.23
CA ARG A 83 0.63 11.23 -17.33
C ARG A 83 1.64 10.11 -17.58
N GLU A 84 1.72 9.09 -16.71
CA GLU A 84 2.62 7.96 -16.91
C GLU A 84 2.30 7.19 -18.21
N GLN A 85 3.35 6.88 -18.98
CA GLN A 85 3.22 6.16 -20.25
C GLN A 85 3.72 4.73 -20.10
N GLY A 86 2.81 3.84 -19.73
CA GLY A 86 3.08 2.40 -19.67
C GLY A 86 3.99 1.96 -18.52
N LYS A 87 4.08 2.76 -17.47
CA LYS A 87 4.90 2.46 -16.29
C LYS A 87 4.31 1.30 -15.50
N SER A 88 5.16 0.35 -15.13
CA SER A 88 4.80 -0.87 -14.42
C SER A 88 5.38 -0.86 -13.02
N TYR A 89 4.53 -1.01 -12.01
CA TYR A 89 4.90 -1.12 -10.61
C TYR A 89 4.71 -2.57 -10.15
N LYS A 90 5.77 -3.17 -9.62
CA LYS A 90 5.76 -4.54 -9.11
C LYS A 90 5.28 -4.53 -7.66
N MET A 91 4.18 -5.22 -7.37
CA MET A 91 3.58 -5.26 -6.05
C MET A 91 4.40 -6.11 -5.07
N ASN A 92 4.32 -5.82 -3.77
CA ASN A 92 4.90 -6.67 -2.72
C ASN A 92 4.14 -8.01 -2.54
N ILE A 93 2.99 -8.17 -3.21
CA ILE A 93 2.14 -9.37 -3.16
C ILE A 93 1.87 -9.95 -4.56
N SER A 94 1.51 -11.23 -4.63
CA SER A 94 0.84 -11.82 -5.80
C SER A 94 -0.65 -11.94 -5.52
N LEU A 95 -1.47 -11.63 -6.52
CA LEU A 95 -2.91 -11.88 -6.45
C LEU A 95 -3.22 -13.35 -6.63
N ASN A 96 -4.33 -13.81 -6.05
CA ASN A 96 -4.79 -15.17 -6.23
C ASN A 96 -4.96 -15.51 -7.73
N GLY A 97 -4.39 -16.64 -8.15
CA GLY A 97 -4.39 -17.08 -9.54
C GLY A 97 -3.35 -16.40 -10.43
N ASP A 98 -2.52 -15.51 -9.89
CA ASP A 98 -1.32 -15.05 -10.58
C ASP A 98 -0.29 -16.19 -10.62
N ASN A 99 0.09 -16.60 -11.83
CA ASN A 99 1.17 -17.58 -12.02
C ASN A 99 2.55 -16.92 -11.92
N TYR A 100 2.62 -15.59 -11.84
CA TYR A 100 3.82 -14.81 -11.65
C TYR A 100 3.96 -14.36 -10.19
N LYS A 101 5.21 -14.28 -9.72
CA LYS A 101 5.49 -13.66 -8.43
C LYS A 101 5.39 -12.15 -8.57
N ASN A 102 4.72 -11.53 -7.59
CA ASN A 102 4.51 -10.10 -7.48
C ASN A 102 3.72 -9.55 -8.68
N THR A 103 2.40 -9.45 -8.50
CA THR A 103 1.52 -8.92 -9.53
C THR A 103 1.94 -7.51 -9.91
N VAL A 104 1.75 -7.14 -11.19
CA VAL A 104 2.17 -5.83 -11.69
C VAL A 104 0.95 -4.93 -11.89
N VAL A 105 1.01 -3.73 -11.31
CA VAL A 105 0.08 -2.63 -11.62
C VAL A 105 0.71 -1.77 -12.71
N LYS A 106 0.04 -1.60 -13.84
CA LYS A 106 0.48 -0.75 -14.93
C LYS A 106 -0.35 0.52 -14.99
N ALA A 107 0.32 1.67 -14.87
CA ALA A 107 -0.23 2.99 -15.13
C ALA A 107 0.03 3.39 -16.59
N ASN A 108 -1.04 3.77 -17.30
CA ASN A 108 -0.93 4.18 -18.68
C ASN A 108 -2.02 5.19 -19.06
N SER A 109 -1.63 6.45 -19.26
CA SER A 109 -2.47 7.49 -19.88
C SER A 109 -3.86 7.61 -19.26
N GLY A 110 -3.94 7.71 -17.93
CA GLY A 110 -5.20 7.80 -17.20
C GLY A 110 -5.91 6.48 -16.89
N TYR A 111 -5.27 5.33 -17.14
CA TYR A 111 -5.76 4.02 -16.75
C TYR A 111 -4.80 3.33 -15.79
N LEU A 112 -5.36 2.56 -14.86
CA LEU A 112 -4.65 1.50 -14.15
C LEU A 112 -5.10 0.15 -14.68
N SER A 113 -4.20 -0.81 -14.65
CA SER A 113 -4.47 -2.21 -15.02
C SER A 113 -3.56 -3.15 -14.26
N LEU A 114 -3.93 -4.41 -14.19
CA LEU A 114 -3.09 -5.47 -13.64
C LEU A 114 -2.56 -6.34 -14.78
N LEU A 115 -1.33 -6.82 -14.66
CA LEU A 115 -0.75 -7.71 -15.66
C LEU A 115 -0.64 -9.15 -15.14
N ASP A 116 -1.28 -10.07 -15.86
CA ASP A 116 -1.03 -11.52 -15.78
C ASP A 116 0.01 -11.85 -16.85
N GLY A 117 1.28 -11.72 -16.48
CA GLY A 117 2.43 -11.76 -17.40
C GLY A 117 2.42 -10.56 -18.35
N ILE A 118 2.17 -10.80 -19.63
CA ILE A 118 2.07 -9.74 -20.66
C ILE A 118 0.63 -9.24 -20.87
N ASN A 119 -0.37 -9.93 -20.29
CA ASN A 119 -1.77 -9.67 -20.57
C ASN A 119 -2.34 -8.63 -19.61
N THR A 120 -2.93 -7.57 -20.15
CA THR A 120 -3.68 -6.58 -19.37
C THR A 120 -5.02 -7.15 -18.91
N ARG A 121 -5.26 -7.08 -17.60
CA ARG A 121 -6.49 -7.45 -16.90
C ARG A 121 -6.93 -6.30 -16.00
N CYS A 122 -8.22 -6.31 -15.61
CA CYS A 122 -8.77 -5.35 -14.65
C CYS A 122 -8.39 -3.89 -14.95
N LYS A 123 -8.49 -3.53 -16.23
CA LYS A 123 -8.16 -2.19 -16.73
C LYS A 123 -9.35 -1.27 -16.49
N ALA A 124 -9.11 -0.17 -15.80
CA ALA A 124 -10.14 0.82 -15.51
C ALA A 124 -9.57 2.23 -15.63
N ARG A 125 -10.45 3.19 -15.97
CA ARG A 125 -10.10 4.61 -16.00
C ARG A 125 -9.99 5.11 -14.57
N MET A 126 -8.94 5.87 -14.30
CA MET A 126 -8.73 6.49 -12.98
C MET A 126 -9.67 7.69 -12.78
N ALA A 127 -10.09 7.90 -11.55
CA ALA A 127 -10.72 9.12 -11.05
C ALA A 127 -10.17 9.45 -9.67
N LEU A 128 -9.93 10.73 -9.40
CA LEU A 128 -9.63 11.22 -8.05
C LEU A 128 -10.96 11.40 -7.28
N GLN A 129 -11.10 10.71 -6.15
CA GLN A 129 -12.31 10.72 -5.32
C GLN A 129 -11.90 10.72 -3.85
N ASN A 130 -12.32 11.74 -3.09
CA ASN A 130 -12.14 11.82 -1.63
C ASN A 130 -10.70 11.51 -1.18
N GLY A 131 -9.69 12.06 -1.87
CA GLY A 131 -8.30 11.85 -1.49
C GLY A 131 -7.69 10.51 -1.91
N THR A 132 -8.35 9.77 -2.79
CA THR A 132 -7.86 8.49 -3.35
C THR A 132 -8.02 8.46 -4.85
N ILE A 133 -7.19 7.70 -5.55
CA ILE A 133 -7.34 7.47 -6.99
C ILE A 133 -7.99 6.11 -7.17
N VAL A 134 -9.19 6.09 -7.73
CA VAL A 134 -9.98 4.88 -7.94
C VAL A 134 -10.03 4.55 -9.43
N ALA A 135 -9.66 3.33 -9.77
CA ALA A 135 -9.87 2.74 -11.09
C ALA A 135 -10.78 1.52 -10.92
N ASP A 136 -12.07 1.69 -11.15
CA ASP A 136 -13.10 0.69 -10.92
C ASP A 136 -13.74 0.21 -12.23
N SER A 137 -13.97 -1.10 -12.34
CA SER A 137 -14.63 -1.75 -13.46
C SER A 137 -15.37 -2.99 -12.98
N SER A 138 -16.25 -3.54 -13.82
CA SER A 138 -16.94 -4.79 -13.53
C SER A 138 -16.00 -5.98 -13.28
N SER A 139 -14.76 -5.91 -13.76
CA SER A 139 -13.78 -7.00 -13.66
C SER A 139 -12.83 -6.89 -12.47
N GLY A 140 -12.73 -5.72 -11.85
CA GLY A 140 -11.78 -5.45 -10.78
C GLY A 140 -11.67 -3.96 -10.46
N LYS A 141 -11.05 -3.69 -9.32
CA LYS A 141 -10.89 -2.33 -8.76
C LYS A 141 -9.48 -2.17 -8.23
N ILE A 142 -8.85 -1.04 -8.55
CA ILE A 142 -7.57 -0.61 -8.00
C ILE A 142 -7.80 0.74 -7.35
N THR A 143 -7.53 0.85 -6.06
CA THR A 143 -7.57 2.11 -5.30
C THR A 143 -6.15 2.45 -4.90
N LEU A 144 -5.69 3.65 -5.21
CA LEU A 144 -4.42 4.17 -4.72
C LEU A 144 -4.69 5.23 -3.66
N THR A 145 -3.89 5.16 -2.61
CA THR A 145 -3.91 6.09 -1.48
C THR A 145 -2.55 6.74 -1.27
N TYR A 146 -1.55 6.25 -1.99
CA TYR A 146 -0.24 6.87 -2.09
C TYR A 146 0.31 6.78 -3.51
N VAL A 147 0.86 7.89 -4.00
CA VAL A 147 1.50 7.99 -5.31
C VAL A 147 2.78 8.82 -5.19
N SER A 148 3.85 8.28 -5.75
CA SER A 148 5.11 8.99 -5.98
C SER A 148 5.75 8.53 -7.27
N ARG A 149 6.90 9.12 -7.60
CA ARG A 149 7.63 8.75 -8.81
C ARG A 149 7.94 7.26 -8.86
N ASN A 150 8.35 6.63 -7.75
CA ASN A 150 8.84 5.24 -7.78
C ASN A 150 8.00 4.28 -6.95
N HIS A 151 7.05 4.79 -6.15
CA HIS A 151 6.25 3.99 -5.24
C HIS A 151 4.78 4.35 -5.37
N ILE A 152 3.92 3.34 -5.32
CA ILE A 152 2.48 3.48 -5.13
C ILE A 152 2.02 2.53 -4.02
N ALA A 153 0.91 2.84 -3.37
CA ALA A 153 0.25 1.94 -2.43
C ALA A 153 -1.26 2.08 -2.51
N GLY A 154 -1.96 1.04 -2.06
CA GLY A 154 -3.40 1.05 -1.91
C GLY A 154 -3.99 -0.35 -1.88
N LYS A 155 -5.18 -0.52 -2.45
CA LYS A 155 -5.95 -1.77 -2.42
C LYS A 155 -6.34 -2.24 -3.80
N VAL A 156 -6.49 -3.55 -3.96
CA VAL A 156 -6.85 -4.15 -5.23
C VAL A 156 -7.72 -5.39 -5.08
N LYS A 157 -8.66 -5.56 -6.01
CA LYS A 157 -9.33 -6.83 -6.30
C LYS A 157 -9.42 -7.03 -7.82
N CYS A 158 -9.37 -8.27 -8.27
CA CYS A 158 -9.43 -8.58 -9.69
C CYS A 158 -9.95 -10.00 -9.94
N ASN A 159 -11.01 -10.08 -10.72
CA ASN A 159 -11.60 -11.32 -11.21
C ASN A 159 -11.67 -11.29 -12.73
N SER A 160 -10.51 -11.47 -13.38
CA SER A 160 -10.39 -11.43 -14.83
C SER A 160 -9.24 -12.31 -15.30
N GLY A 161 -9.49 -13.12 -16.33
CA GLY A 161 -8.53 -14.11 -16.78
C GLY A 161 -8.18 -15.08 -15.66
N LYS A 162 -6.88 -15.20 -15.35
CA LYS A 162 -6.39 -16.08 -14.28
C LYS A 162 -6.56 -15.50 -12.89
N PHE A 163 -6.66 -14.18 -12.74
CA PHE A 163 -6.87 -13.59 -11.43
C PHE A 163 -8.23 -14.02 -10.85
N LYS A 164 -8.17 -14.50 -9.60
CA LYS A 164 -9.30 -14.92 -8.74
C LYS A 164 -9.21 -14.22 -7.38
N GLN A 165 -8.82 -12.95 -7.40
CA GLN A 165 -8.77 -12.11 -6.21
C GLN A 165 -10.13 -11.43 -6.01
N LEU A 166 -11.05 -12.13 -5.35
CA LEU A 166 -12.42 -11.63 -5.10
C LEU A 166 -12.43 -10.57 -3.99
N ASP A 167 -11.62 -10.78 -2.96
CA ASP A 167 -11.47 -9.85 -1.83
C ASP A 167 -10.48 -8.72 -2.16
N GLU A 168 -10.75 -7.51 -1.65
CA GLU A 168 -9.77 -6.43 -1.70
C GLU A 168 -8.59 -6.74 -0.77
N VAL A 169 -7.38 -6.65 -1.32
CA VAL A 169 -6.11 -6.81 -0.58
C VAL A 169 -5.25 -5.57 -0.72
N SER A 170 -4.57 -5.21 0.36
CA SER A 170 -3.63 -4.08 0.36
C SER A 170 -2.31 -4.45 -0.30
N PHE A 171 -1.68 -3.48 -0.96
CA PHE A 171 -0.37 -3.65 -1.58
C PHE A 171 0.46 -2.37 -1.50
N THR A 172 1.78 -2.54 -1.55
CA THR A 172 2.73 -1.53 -1.99
C THR A 172 3.35 -1.99 -3.29
N ALA A 173 3.77 -1.07 -4.16
CA ALA A 173 4.43 -1.42 -5.41
C ALA A 173 5.50 -0.42 -5.80
N THR A 174 6.57 -0.94 -6.40
CA THR A 174 7.75 -0.16 -6.83
C THR A 174 7.95 -0.28 -8.34
N TRP A 175 8.35 0.82 -8.99
CA TRP A 175 8.76 0.80 -10.40
C TRP A 175 10.13 0.14 -10.57
#